data_AF-A0A1C6PK96-F1
#
_entry.id   AF-A0A1C6PK96-F1
#
_cell.length_a   1.000
_cell.length_b   1.000
_cell.length_c   1.000
_cell.angle_alpha   90.00
_cell.angle_beta   90.00
_cell.angle_gamma   90.00
#
_symmetry.space_group_name_H-M   'P 1'
#
loop_
_entity.id
_entity.type
_entity.pdbx_description
1 polymer ?
#
loop_
_entity_poly.entity_id
_entity_poly.type
_entity_poly.pdbx_seq_one_letter_code
_entity_poly.pdbx_strand_id
1 'polypeptide(L)'
;MSDRLAPPVSLAAEPLLWRRSSRSTGMNNCVETARLDRGPDSGRGSGGALLAVRDSKDVERPPLTFSATAWTTFVAGLEPPRSG
;
A
#
# COMPACT_ATOMS: atom_id res chain seq x y z
N MET A 1 -34.53 4.56 -28.33
CA MET A 1 -33.32 3.71 -28.38
C MET A 1 -32.10 4.62 -28.29
N SER A 2 -31.46 4.68 -27.13
CA SER A 2 -30.01 4.85 -27.02
C SER A 2 -29.63 4.61 -25.57
N ASP A 3 -28.85 3.55 -25.45
CA ASP A 3 -28.34 2.87 -24.28
C ASP A 3 -27.76 3.85 -23.25
N ARG A 4 -28.32 3.87 -22.04
CA ARG A 4 -27.64 4.45 -20.88
C ARG A 4 -26.55 3.47 -20.47
N LEU A 5 -25.39 3.58 -21.13
CA LEU A 5 -24.16 2.99 -20.66
C LEU A 5 -23.98 3.41 -19.19
N ALA A 6 -24.18 2.45 -18.28
CA ALA A 6 -23.81 2.61 -16.90
C ALA A 6 -22.32 3.01 -16.86
N PRO A 7 -21.91 3.97 -16.02
CA PRO A 7 -20.49 4.16 -15.77
C PRO A 7 -19.91 2.81 -15.33
N PRO A 8 -18.66 2.45 -15.70
CA PRO A 8 -18.06 1.28 -15.10
C PRO A 8 -18.19 1.49 -13.60
N VAL A 9 -18.75 0.51 -12.91
CA VAL A 9 -18.62 0.40 -11.47
C VAL A 9 -17.11 0.40 -11.24
N SER A 10 -16.56 1.59 -10.97
CA SER A 10 -15.30 1.68 -10.26
C SER A 10 -15.57 0.82 -9.06
N LEU A 11 -14.93 -0.35 -9.01
CA LEU A 11 -14.70 -1.05 -7.76
C LEU A 11 -14.09 0.02 -6.88
N ALA A 12 -14.93 0.75 -6.16
CA ALA A 12 -14.53 1.64 -5.12
C ALA A 12 -14.02 0.64 -4.08
N ALA A 13 -12.76 0.24 -4.27
CA ALA A 13 -11.98 -0.36 -3.24
C ALA A 13 -12.22 0.55 -2.04
N GLU A 14 -12.83 0.01 -1.00
CA GLU A 14 -13.02 0.70 0.28
C GLU A 14 -11.79 1.55 0.53
N PRO A 15 -11.95 2.86 0.81
CA PRO A 15 -10.82 3.77 0.86
C PRO A 15 -9.80 3.20 1.85
N LEU A 16 -8.66 2.79 1.31
CA LEU A 16 -7.60 2.17 2.09
C LEU A 16 -7.28 3.09 3.27
N LEU A 17 -7.26 2.53 4.48
CA LEU A 17 -6.96 3.30 5.69
C LEU A 17 -5.45 3.58 5.75
N TRP A 18 -5.03 4.62 5.05
CA TRP A 18 -3.66 5.09 4.99
C TRP A 18 -3.22 5.66 6.35
N ARG A 19 -2.11 5.15 6.85
CA ARG A 19 -1.46 5.60 8.08
C ARG A 19 -0.14 6.27 7.72
N ARG A 20 -0.06 7.57 7.97
CA ARG A 20 1.18 8.35 7.90
C ARG A 20 1.99 8.16 9.17
N SER A 21 3.32 8.09 9.03
CA SER A 21 4.22 8.03 10.18
C SER A 21 4.16 9.32 11.00
N SER A 22 4.26 9.22 12.33
CA SER A 22 4.44 10.39 13.20
C SER A 22 5.80 11.08 13.02
N ARG A 23 6.73 10.42 12.32
CA ARG A 23 8.05 10.95 11.97
C ARG A 23 8.02 11.74 10.64
N SER A 24 6.90 11.72 9.93
CA SER A 24 6.66 12.59 8.77
C SER A 24 6.46 14.02 9.24
N THR A 25 7.36 14.92 8.84
CA THR A 25 7.24 16.36 9.10
C THR A 25 6.87 17.09 7.82
N GLY A 26 6.50 18.38 7.91
CA GLY A 26 6.07 19.15 6.74
C GLY A 26 7.09 19.23 5.60
N MET A 27 8.37 18.91 5.86
CA MET A 27 9.43 18.98 4.85
C MET A 27 9.98 17.60 4.43
N ASN A 28 9.89 16.56 5.28
CA ASN A 28 10.61 15.29 5.08
C ASN A 28 9.84 14.04 5.56
N ASN A 29 10.28 12.87 5.10
CA ASN A 29 9.83 11.53 5.55
C ASN A 29 8.35 11.20 5.27
N CYS A 30 7.83 11.57 4.09
CA CYS A 30 6.41 11.49 3.72
C CYS A 30 6.02 10.11 3.14
N VAL A 31 6.02 9.06 3.95
CA VAL A 31 5.49 7.74 3.54
C VAL A 31 4.21 7.40 4.28
N GLU A 32 3.26 6.80 3.58
CA GLU A 32 2.02 6.26 4.14
C GLU A 32 1.92 4.77 3.87
N THR A 33 1.31 4.04 4.80
CA THR A 33 1.09 2.60 4.66
C THR A 33 -0.36 2.24 4.90
N ALA A 34 -0.87 1.24 4.17
CA ALA A 34 -2.21 0.69 4.39
C ALA A 34 -2.15 -0.84 4.33
N ARG A 35 -2.90 -1.50 5.22
CA ARG A 35 -3.07 -2.96 5.17
C ARG A 35 -4.14 -3.30 4.14
N LEU A 36 -3.88 -4.29 3.32
CA LEU A 36 -4.83 -4.82 2.35
C LEU A 36 -5.20 -6.25 2.79
N ASP A 37 -6.49 -6.50 2.94
CA ASP A 37 -7.01 -7.84 3.26
C ASP A 37 -7.01 -8.75 2.02
N ARG A 38 -6.89 -8.17 0.82
CA ARG A 38 -6.79 -8.88 -0.47
C ARG A 38 -6.10 -8.01 -1.53
N GLY A 39 -5.08 -8.54 -2.20
CA GLY A 39 -4.44 -7.85 -3.32
C GLY A 39 -5.35 -7.74 -4.56
N PRO A 40 -5.21 -6.67 -5.39
CA PRO A 40 -5.98 -6.51 -6.63
C PRO A 40 -5.71 -7.63 -7.66
N ASP A 41 -4.63 -8.37 -7.48
CA ASP A 41 -4.14 -9.50 -8.26
C ASP A 41 -4.50 -10.88 -7.65
N SER A 42 -5.42 -10.94 -6.69
CA SER A 42 -5.84 -12.16 -5.98
C SER A 42 -6.46 -13.28 -6.84
N GLY A 43 -6.47 -13.14 -8.17
CA GLY A 43 -6.68 -14.23 -9.12
C GLY A 43 -5.45 -15.14 -9.32
N ARG A 44 -4.27 -14.79 -8.78
CA ARG A 44 -3.04 -15.60 -8.94
C ARG A 44 -2.31 -15.78 -7.60
N GLY A 45 -2.90 -16.55 -6.69
CA GLY A 45 -2.12 -17.43 -5.80
C GLY A 45 -1.35 -16.83 -4.61
N SER A 46 -1.79 -15.71 -4.01
CA SER A 46 -1.36 -15.36 -2.64
C SER A 46 -2.45 -14.58 -1.91
N GLY A 47 -3.39 -15.32 -1.30
CA GLY A 47 -4.39 -14.77 -0.38
C GLY A 47 -3.81 -14.46 1.00
N GLY A 48 -2.78 -13.63 1.05
CA GLY A 48 -2.14 -13.19 2.29
C GLY A 48 -2.30 -11.68 2.51
N ALA A 49 -2.20 -11.24 3.76
CA ALA A 49 -2.21 -9.82 4.10
C ALA A 49 -1.07 -9.10 3.35
N LEU A 50 -1.42 -8.04 2.63
CA LEU A 50 -0.45 -7.19 1.94
C LEU A 50 -0.31 -5.85 2.63
N LEU A 51 0.86 -5.24 2.48
CA LEU A 51 1.13 -3.87 2.90
C LEU A 51 1.32 -3.01 1.66
N ALA A 52 0.46 -2.02 1.49
CA ALA A 52 0.63 -0.98 0.49
C ALA A 52 1.49 0.15 1.08
N VAL A 53 2.44 0.66 0.31
CA VAL A 53 3.31 1.79 0.68
C VAL A 53 3.28 2.81 -0.45
N ARG A 54 3.04 4.08 -0.12
CA ARG A 54 3.10 5.18 -1.08
C ARG A 54 3.80 6.40 -0.52
N ASP A 55 4.21 7.27 -1.43
CA ASP A 55 4.68 8.61 -1.09
C ASP A 55 3.47 9.54 -0.82
N SER A 56 3.49 10.29 0.29
CA SER A 56 2.38 11.18 0.65
C SER A 56 2.25 12.40 -0.27
N LYS A 57 3.28 12.73 -1.07
CA LYS A 57 3.27 13.85 -2.01
C LYS A 57 2.70 13.43 -3.37
N ASP A 58 2.80 12.14 -3.71
CA ASP A 58 2.35 11.57 -4.98
C ASP A 58 1.25 10.50 -4.79
N VAL A 59 0.15 10.84 -4.11
CA VAL A 59 -0.91 9.87 -3.72
C VAL A 59 -1.68 9.22 -4.88
N GLU A 60 -1.67 9.85 -6.05
CA GLU A 60 -2.31 9.36 -7.28
C GLU A 60 -1.50 8.26 -7.98
N ARG A 61 -0.22 8.08 -7.60
CA ARG A 61 0.61 7.03 -8.17
C ARG A 61 0.25 5.66 -7.57
N PRO A 62 0.34 4.58 -8.35
CA PRO A 62 0.13 3.24 -7.83
C PRO A 62 1.06 2.95 -6.64
N PRO A 63 0.53 2.49 -5.50
CA PRO A 63 1.36 2.15 -4.34
C PRO A 63 2.19 0.89 -4.59
N LEU A 64 3.33 0.80 -3.94
CA LEU A 64 4.10 -0.45 -3.88
C LEU A 64 3.41 -1.43 -2.93
N THR A 65 3.29 -2.69 -3.32
CA THR A 65 2.68 -3.74 -2.51
C THR A 65 3.72 -4.75 -2.05
N PHE A 66 3.70 -5.07 -0.76
CA PHE A 66 4.57 -6.05 -0.15
C PHE A 66 3.76 -7.17 0.49
N SER A 67 4.24 -8.40 0.38
CA SER A 67 3.80 -9.46 1.29
C SER A 67 4.33 -9.18 2.70
N ALA A 68 3.67 -9.75 3.73
CA ALA A 68 4.15 -9.64 5.10
C ALA A 68 5.62 -10.08 5.26
N THR A 69 6.02 -11.17 4.58
CA THR A 69 7.40 -11.67 4.59
C THR A 69 8.37 -10.69 3.94
N ALA A 70 8.04 -10.18 2.75
CA ALA A 70 8.91 -9.24 2.04
C ALA A 70 9.11 -7.94 2.85
N TRP A 71 8.04 -7.43 3.46
CA TRP A 71 8.12 -6.26 4.33
C TRP A 71 9.00 -6.49 5.55
N THR A 72 8.85 -7.64 6.23
CA THR A 72 9.64 -7.99 7.41
C THR A 72 11.13 -8.09 7.06
N THR A 73 11.47 -8.76 5.96
CA THR A 73 12.85 -8.87 5.47
C THR A 73 13.44 -7.50 5.13
N PHE A 74 12.67 -6.64 4.46
CA PHE A 74 13.10 -5.28 4.15
C PHE A 74 13.45 -4.49 5.42
N VAL A 75 12.57 -4.48 6.42
CA VAL A 75 12.80 -3.77 7.70
C VAL A 75 13.99 -4.35 8.46
N ALA A 76 14.14 -5.67 8.50
CA ALA A 76 15.28 -6.32 9.15
C ALA A 76 16.63 -5.91 8.53
N GLY A 77 16.66 -5.69 7.21
CA GLY A 77 17.84 -5.19 6.50
C GLY A 77 18.18 -3.72 6.77
N LEU A 78 17.27 -2.95 7.39
CA LEU A 78 17.52 -1.55 7.78
C LEU A 78 18.16 -1.43 9.17
N GLU A 79 18.11 -2.46 10.01
CA GLU A 79 18.78 -2.42 11.31
C GLU A 79 20.30 -2.47 11.08
N PRO A 80 21.09 -1.55 11.68
CA PRO A 80 22.54 -1.69 11.69
C PRO A 80 22.92 -3.01 12.38
N PRO A 81 24.06 -3.63 12.01
CA PRO A 81 24.52 -4.83 12.69
C PRO A 81 24.62 -4.53 14.19
N ARG A 82 24.02 -5.40 15.02
CA ARG A 82 24.14 -5.26 16.46
C ARG A 82 25.60 -5.48 16.83
N SER A 83 26.30 -4.38 17.11
CA SER A 83 27.65 -4.44 17.68
C SER A 83 27.53 -5.10 19.05
N GLY A 84 28.02 -6.33 19.15
CA GLY A 84 28.30 -7.00 20.42
C GLY A 84 29.60 -6.51 21.04
#